data_AF-A0ABD5BCS8-F1
#
_entry.id   AF-A0ABD5BCS8-F1
#
_cell.length_a   1.000
_cell.length_b   1.000
_cell.length_c   1.000
_cell.angle_alpha   90.00
_cell.angle_beta   90.00
_cell.angle_gamma   90.00
#
_symmetry.space_group_name_H-M   'P 1'
#
loop_
_entity.id
_entity.type
_entity.pdbx_description
1 polymer ?
#
loop_
_entity_poly.entity_id
_entity_poly.type
_entity_poly.pdbx_seq_one_letter_code
_entity_poly.pdbx_strand_id
1 'polypeptide(L)'
;MSIAFTPWPAEFASRYRERGYWTDKPLTEILDRQANNDAPAMIDAQGSLTYRELQQRSDRLAAALLRRGVKSGDTALVQLGNVAEFY
;
A
#
# COMPACT_ATOMS: atom_id res chain seq x y z
N MET A 1 -4.20 -0.79 -17.50
CA MET A 1 -4.67 -2.14 -17.91
C MET A 1 -5.04 -2.89 -16.63
N SER A 2 -6.11 -3.68 -16.61
CA SER A 2 -6.46 -4.47 -15.42
C SER A 2 -5.71 -5.80 -15.46
N ILE A 3 -5.16 -6.23 -14.32
CA ILE A 3 -4.49 -7.53 -14.18
C ILE A 3 -5.56 -8.63 -14.22
N ALA A 4 -5.36 -9.68 -15.01
CA ALA A 4 -6.30 -10.79 -15.09
C ALA A 4 -6.45 -11.49 -13.73
N PHE A 5 -7.68 -11.67 -13.26
CA PHE A 5 -8.02 -12.37 -12.02
C PHE A 5 -9.41 -13.02 -12.14
N THR A 6 -9.71 -13.98 -11.27
CA THR A 6 -11.05 -14.57 -11.16
C THR A 6 -11.90 -13.74 -10.20
N PRO A 7 -12.92 -13.01 -10.68
CA PRO A 7 -13.78 -12.24 -9.79
C PRO A 7 -14.70 -13.18 -8.99
N TRP A 8 -15.15 -12.69 -7.83
CA TRP A 8 -16.25 -13.32 -7.12
C TRP A 8 -17.54 -13.19 -7.94
N PRO A 9 -18.47 -14.17 -7.85
CA PRO A 9 -19.80 -14.00 -8.42
C PRO A 9 -20.49 -12.75 -7.84
N ALA A 10 -21.29 -12.07 -8.66
CA ALA A 10 -21.88 -10.77 -8.31
C ALA A 10 -22.68 -10.79 -6.99
N GLU A 11 -23.43 -11.86 -6.75
CA GLU A 11 -24.14 -12.11 -5.49
C GLU A 11 -23.24 -12.00 -4.26
N PHE A 12 -22.08 -12.67 -4.30
CA PHE A 12 -21.15 -12.70 -3.17
C PHE A 12 -20.51 -11.33 -2.95
N ALA A 13 -20.11 -10.66 -4.04
CA ALA A 13 -19.53 -9.33 -3.97
C ALA A 13 -20.51 -8.31 -3.34
N SER A 14 -21.80 -8.34 -3.72
CA SER A 14 -22.84 -7.50 -3.08
C SER A 14 -23.00 -7.84 -1.60
N ARG A 15 -23.13 -9.13 -1.27
CA ARG A 15 -23.28 -9.58 0.12
C ARG A 15 -22.10 -9.17 1.01
N TYR A 16 -20.88 -9.20 0.49
CA TYR A 16 -19.68 -8.81 1.24
C TYR A 16 -19.60 -7.30 1.49
N ARG A 17 -20.07 -6.48 0.56
CA ARG A 17 -20.19 -5.02 0.75
C ARG A 17 -21.30 -4.68 1.74
N GLU A 18 -22.48 -5.27 1.58
CA GLU A 18 -23.62 -5.05 2.49
C GLU A 18 -23.30 -5.42 3.93
N ARG A 19 -22.49 -6.47 4.14
CA ARG A 19 -22.03 -6.88 5.47
C ARG A 19 -20.80 -6.12 5.97
N GLY A 20 -20.26 -5.18 5.19
CA GLY A 20 -19.11 -4.36 5.57
C GLY A 20 -17.77 -5.09 5.56
N TYR A 21 -17.67 -6.29 4.98
CA TYR A 21 -16.40 -7.00 4.84
C TYR A 21 -15.50 -6.35 3.79
N TRP A 22 -16.10 -5.92 2.68
CA TRP A 22 -15.44 -5.13 1.65
C TRP A 22 -15.87 -3.68 1.78
N THR A 23 -14.90 -2.80 1.99
CA THR A 23 -15.13 -1.37 2.22
C THR A 23 -14.90 -0.51 0.98
N ASP A 24 -14.49 -1.13 -0.13
CA ASP A 24 -14.09 -0.47 -1.39
C ASP A 24 -13.04 0.65 -1.21
N LYS A 25 -12.22 0.51 -0.16
CA LYS A 25 -11.13 1.42 0.18
C LYS A 25 -9.79 0.85 -0.27
N PRO A 26 -8.87 1.67 -0.82
CA PRO A 26 -7.54 1.19 -1.17
C PRO A 26 -6.78 0.82 0.10
N LEU A 27 -5.87 -0.16 -0.01
CA LEU A 27 -5.00 -0.53 1.12
C LEU A 27 -4.11 0.64 1.58
N THR A 28 -3.77 1.56 0.68
CA THR A 28 -3.01 2.78 1.00
C THR A 28 -3.70 3.66 2.03
N GLU A 29 -5.04 3.59 2.13
CA GLU A 29 -5.80 4.39 3.09
C GLU A 29 -5.36 4.13 4.54
N ILE A 30 -4.85 2.93 4.84
CA ILE A 30 -4.29 2.60 6.16
C ILE A 30 -3.17 3.59 6.53
N LEU A 31 -2.28 3.89 5.58
CA LEU A 31 -1.17 4.81 5.77
C LEU A 31 -1.59 6.27 5.58
N ASP A 32 -2.47 6.55 4.60
CA ASP A 32 -2.96 7.90 4.32
C ASP A 32 -3.62 8.54 5.56
N ARG A 33 -4.38 7.75 6.34
CA ARG A 33 -5.00 8.21 7.60
C ARG A 33 -3.99 8.63 8.68
N GLN A 34 -2.76 8.13 8.58
CA GLN A 34 -1.67 8.37 9.53
C GLN A 34 -0.61 9.34 8.98
N ALA A 35 -0.84 9.96 7.81
CA ALA A 35 0.15 10.78 7.12
C ALA A 35 0.69 11.97 7.93
N ASN A 36 -0.05 12.43 8.95
CA ASN A 36 0.35 13.51 9.85
C ASN A 36 0.70 13.03 11.27
N ASN A 37 0.87 11.71 11.46
CA ASN A 37 1.16 11.11 12.75
C ASN A 37 2.67 10.96 12.94
N ASP A 38 3.19 11.61 13.98
CA ASP A 38 4.61 11.58 14.36
C ASP A 38 4.93 10.44 15.35
N ALA A 39 3.98 9.54 15.62
CA ALA A 39 4.24 8.32 16.37
C ALA A 39 5.07 7.31 15.53
N PRO A 40 5.92 6.48 16.18
CA PRO A 40 6.67 5.43 15.50
C PRO A 40 5.73 4.43 14.79
N ALA A 41 5.97 4.20 13.50
CA ALA A 41 5.33 3.16 12.69
C ALA A 41 6.21 1.91 12.58
N MET A 42 7.52 2.13 12.39
CA MET A 42 8.51 1.08 12.20
C MET A 42 9.71 1.31 13.11
N ILE A 43 10.26 0.23 13.64
CA ILE A 43 11.50 0.24 14.42
C ILE A 43 12.34 -0.95 13.95
N ASP A 44 13.57 -0.67 13.56
CA ASP A 44 14.56 -1.67 13.16
C ASP A 44 15.91 -1.39 13.82
N ALA A 45 16.97 -2.06 13.35
CA ALA A 45 18.31 -1.89 13.90
C ALA A 45 18.95 -0.54 13.54
N GLN A 46 18.43 0.16 12.54
CA GLN A 46 18.94 1.43 12.03
C GLN A 46 18.22 2.62 12.68
N GLY A 47 17.04 2.41 13.25
CA GLY A 47 16.33 3.39 14.04
C GLY A 47 14.82 3.22 13.97
N SER A 48 14.10 4.33 14.04
CA SER A 48 12.66 4.36 13.90
C SER A 48 12.22 5.27 12.76
N LEU A 49 11.08 4.92 12.16
CA LEU A 49 10.34 5.79 11.25
C LEU A 49 8.98 6.08 11.84
N THR A 50 8.60 7.35 11.84
CA THR A 50 7.22 7.77 12.11
C THR A 50 6.30 7.39 10.95
N TYR A 51 4.98 7.37 11.21
CA TYR A 51 4.00 7.19 10.14
C TYR A 51 4.12 8.26 9.04
N ARG A 52 4.34 9.53 9.44
CA ARG A 52 4.60 10.63 8.50
C ARG A 52 5.80 10.36 7.61
N GLU A 53 6.93 9.93 8.18
CA GLU A 53 8.15 9.65 7.41
C GLU A 53 7.98 8.43 6.49
N LEU A 54 7.29 7.39 6.95
CA LEU A 54 6.98 6.21 6.14
C LEU A 54 6.15 6.59 4.91
N GLN A 55 5.07 7.36 5.09
CA GLN A 55 4.25 7.89 3.98
C GLN A 55 5.10 8.70 3.00
N GLN A 56 5.91 9.64 3.49
CA GLN A 56 6.76 10.47 2.64
C GLN A 56 7.79 9.65 1.86
N ARG A 57 8.37 8.60 2.45
CA ARG A 57 9.31 7.71 1.76
C ARG A 57 8.61 6.91 0.66
N SER A 58 7.42 6.37 0.95
CA SER A 58 6.57 5.67 -0.03
C SER A 58 6.23 6.57 -1.22
N ASP A 59 5.75 7.79 -0.98
CA ASP A 59 5.42 8.76 -2.03
C ASP A 59 6.63 9.13 -2.89
N ARG A 60 7.79 9.34 -2.27
CA ARG A 60 9.04 9.63 -3.00
C ARG A 60 9.47 8.47 -3.88
N LEU A 61 9.39 7.24 -3.39
CA LEU A 61 9.73 6.04 -4.16
C LEU A 61 8.77 5.87 -5.34
N ALA A 62 7.46 5.95 -5.09
CA ALA A 62 6.43 5.86 -6.12
C ALA A 62 6.65 6.91 -7.23
N ALA A 63 6.89 8.18 -6.85
CA ALA A 63 7.19 9.23 -7.81
C ALA A 63 8.48 8.96 -8.61
N ALA A 64 9.49 8.37 -7.99
CA ALA A 64 10.74 8.01 -8.66
C ALA A 64 10.58 6.82 -9.62
N LEU A 65 9.70 5.86 -9.33
CA LEU A 65 9.37 4.75 -10.22
C LEU A 65 8.54 5.23 -11.43
N LEU A 66 7.55 6.11 -11.19
CA LEU A 66 6.78 6.75 -12.26
C LEU A 66 7.68 7.50 -13.24
N ARG A 67 8.66 8.28 -12.73
CA ARG A 67 9.65 8.97 -13.56
C ARG A 67 10.55 8.03 -14.37
N ARG A 68 10.73 6.78 -13.92
CA ARG A 68 11.47 5.73 -14.63
C ARG A 68 10.60 4.93 -15.61
N GLY A 69 9.34 5.30 -15.77
CA GLY A 69 8.44 4.72 -16.76
C GLY A 69 7.56 3.57 -16.26
N VAL A 70 7.57 3.27 -14.96
CA VAL A 70 6.61 2.34 -14.35
C VAL A 70 5.21 2.94 -14.46
N LYS A 71 4.22 2.13 -14.80
CA LYS A 71 2.82 2.53 -15.01
C LYS A 71 1.88 1.73 -14.13
N SER A 72 0.68 2.28 -13.94
CA SER A 72 -0.41 1.56 -13.28
C SER A 72 -0.81 0.31 -14.07
N GLY A 73 -0.80 -0.84 -13.39
CA GLY A 73 -1.06 -2.15 -13.98
C GLY A 73 0.21 -2.96 -14.29
N ASP A 74 1.40 -2.37 -14.16
CA ASP A 74 2.66 -3.12 -14.25
C ASP A 74 2.85 -4.02 -13.01
N THR A 75 3.64 -5.09 -13.17
CA THR A 75 3.99 -6.02 -12.09
C THR A 75 5.43 -5.81 -11.62
N ALA A 76 5.70 -6.02 -10.33
CA ALA A 76 7.03 -5.94 -9.75
C ALA A 76 7.39 -7.24 -8.99
N LEU A 77 8.67 -7.60 -9.03
CA LEU A 77 9.25 -8.60 -8.13
C LEU A 77 9.98 -7.85 -7.01
N VAL A 78 9.62 -8.13 -5.75
CA VAL A 78 10.25 -7.53 -4.56
C VAL A 78 10.87 -8.64 -3.74
N GLN A 79 12.17 -8.55 -3.47
CA GLN A 79 12.89 -9.44 -2.56
C GLN A 79 13.74 -8.59 -1.61
N LEU A 80 13.22 -8.39 -0.40
CA LEU A 80 13.90 -7.70 0.69
C LEU A 80 13.72 -8.53 1.97
N GLY A 81 14.63 -8.37 2.91
CA GLY A 81 14.55 -9.06 4.21
C GLY A 81 13.59 -8.36 5.18
N ASN A 82 13.80 -8.60 6.47
CA ASN A 82 13.07 -7.91 7.55
C ASN A 82 13.67 -6.51 7.78
N VAL A 83 13.49 -5.61 6.81
CA VAL A 83 14.00 -4.24 6.81
C VAL A 83 12.87 -3.25 6.58
N ALA A 84 13.01 -2.01 7.04
CA ALA A 84 11.97 -0.99 6.89
C ALA A 84 11.64 -0.70 5.41
N GLU A 85 12.61 -0.82 4.49
CA GLU A 85 12.41 -0.59 3.04
C GLU A 85 11.46 -1.58 2.35
N PHE A 86 11.11 -2.68 3.02
CA PHE A 86 10.08 -3.59 2.51
C PHE A 86 8.66 -2.99 2.61
N TYR A 87 8.45 -2.05 3.53
CA TYR A 87 7.16 -1.45 3.86
C TYR A 87 7.01 -0.07 3.22
#